data_AF-A0A818CKV0-F1
#
_entry.id   AF-A0A818CKV0-F1
#
_cell.length_a   1.000
_cell.length_b   1.000
_cell.length_c   1.000
_cell.angle_alpha   90.00
_cell.angle_beta   90.00
_cell.angle_gamma   90.00
#
_symmetry.space_group_name_H-M   'P 1'
#
loop_
_entity.id
_entity.type
_entity.pdbx_description
1 polymer ?
#
loop_
_entity_poly.entity_id
_entity_poly.type
_entity_poly.pdbx_seq_one_letter_code
_entity_poly.pdbx_strand_id
1 'polypeptide(L)'
;MISFDVVSLFTNVPPTFTIDYILDQLYPVCSTNCLQLSKSKQCVDCKRRIDFQTLLEIATSKTHFSFNNKRYVQHDGVAMGAPLAPIIADIFMAYLETTLMDELISLGVCEWHRYVDDTFVFINPNANVNDILSVLNFFHPPMKFTYKVEKDNELEFLEVKVIRIPERHTLETTIYRKPTFTGLITNWNSYVPIEYKKSSITSMTDRALRICSTYQLLSTEFNEIRKIAKLNDYPTSMVDTLIGIKFSKYRNKQQSNEPTTKNSNDNRQIIYVEIPYVKTTTSELKKRTQHLACKLRPDLNIKFFSKPPPNTNTYFQSKDPITKHMLSDVVYSVKCKDCGQLYSTGQNYRTT
;
A
#
# COMPACT_ATOMS: atom_id res chain seq x y z
N MET A 1 9.80 -18.35 -14.68
CA MET A 1 9.41 -17.46 -13.57
C MET A 1 8.01 -17.85 -13.15
N ILE A 2 7.69 -17.72 -11.88
CA ILE A 2 6.35 -17.97 -11.36
C ILE A 2 6.09 -17.00 -10.22
N SER A 3 4.82 -16.61 -10.04
CA SER A 3 4.39 -15.84 -8.88
C SER A 3 3.38 -16.68 -8.10
N PHE A 4 3.54 -16.78 -6.78
CA PHE A 4 2.51 -17.33 -5.90
C PHE A 4 1.81 -16.17 -5.16
N ASP A 5 0.52 -16.35 -4.90
CA ASP A 5 -0.34 -15.37 -4.21
C ASP A 5 -1.06 -16.06 -3.05
N VAL A 6 -0.99 -15.49 -1.86
CA VAL A 6 -1.67 -16.01 -0.67
C VAL A 6 -3.13 -15.60 -0.67
N VAL A 7 -4.02 -16.61 -0.76
CA VAL A 7 -5.46 -16.40 -0.70
C VAL A 7 -5.84 -15.79 0.63
N SER A 8 -6.17 -14.49 0.62
CA SER A 8 -6.71 -13.74 1.76
C SER A 8 -5.85 -13.84 3.03
N LEU A 9 -4.54 -13.61 2.90
CA LEU A 9 -3.53 -13.70 3.98
C LEU A 9 -4.06 -13.26 5.36
N PHE A 10 -4.51 -12.00 5.48
CA PHE A 10 -4.94 -11.45 6.78
C PHE A 10 -6.11 -12.19 7.45
N THR A 11 -7.06 -12.75 6.70
CA THR A 11 -8.18 -13.51 7.31
C THR A 11 -7.79 -14.94 7.65
N ASN A 12 -6.66 -15.44 7.14
CA ASN A 12 -6.27 -16.85 7.19
C ASN A 12 -5.01 -17.11 8.05
N VAL A 13 -4.26 -16.07 8.43
CA VAL A 13 -3.16 -16.17 9.41
C VAL A 13 -3.71 -16.59 10.79
N PRO A 14 -3.19 -17.66 11.43
CA PRO A 14 -3.62 -18.08 12.75
C PRO A 14 -3.03 -17.17 13.84
N PRO A 15 -3.80 -16.30 14.52
CA PRO A 15 -3.23 -15.35 15.47
C PRO A 15 -2.63 -16.06 16.69
N THR A 16 -3.33 -17.03 17.29
CA THR A 16 -2.85 -17.79 18.46
C THR A 16 -1.51 -18.46 18.19
N PHE A 17 -1.39 -19.21 17.10
CA PHE A 17 -0.16 -19.90 16.72
C PHE A 17 1.00 -18.91 16.51
N THR A 18 0.74 -17.78 15.84
CA THR A 18 1.76 -16.77 15.58
C THR A 18 2.19 -16.06 16.86
N ILE A 19 1.27 -15.81 17.80
CA ILE A 19 1.57 -15.27 19.14
C ILE A 19 2.47 -16.24 19.91
N ASP A 20 2.14 -17.53 19.97
CA ASP A 20 2.96 -18.54 20.66
C ASP A 20 4.36 -18.65 20.05
N TYR A 21 4.47 -18.63 18.71
CA TYR A 21 5.76 -18.59 18.02
C TYR A 21 6.58 -17.34 18.39
N ILE A 22 5.98 -16.14 18.38
CA ILE A 22 6.64 -14.89 18.79
C ILE A 22 7.16 -14.99 20.23
N LEU A 23 6.34 -15.54 21.13
CA LEU A 23 6.67 -15.65 22.54
C LEU A 23 7.80 -16.65 22.79
N ASP A 24 7.83 -17.77 22.08
CA ASP A 24 8.90 -18.77 22.23
C ASP A 24 10.22 -18.31 21.58
N GLN A 25 10.19 -17.45 20.56
CA GLN A 25 11.38 -16.76 20.04
C GLN A 25 11.91 -15.66 20.98
N LEU A 26 11.03 -14.89 21.62
CA LEU A 26 11.42 -13.80 22.54
C LEU A 26 11.83 -14.30 23.94
N TYR A 27 11.26 -15.42 24.39
CA TYR A 27 11.48 -15.99 25.72
C TYR A 27 11.95 -17.46 25.66
N PRO A 28 13.06 -17.79 24.96
CA PRO A 28 13.45 -19.19 24.68
C PRO A 28 13.68 -20.04 25.94
N VAL A 29 14.13 -19.42 27.03
CA VAL A 29 14.35 -20.09 28.35
C VAL A 29 13.03 -20.32 29.11
N CYS A 30 12.00 -19.54 28.80
CA CYS A 30 10.66 -19.59 29.41
C CYS A 30 9.58 -19.91 28.37
N SER A 31 9.91 -20.75 27.39
CA SER A 31 9.00 -21.18 26.32
C SER A 31 7.79 -21.95 26.87
N THR A 32 6.86 -22.31 25.98
CA THR A 32 5.63 -23.06 26.30
C THR A 32 5.86 -24.33 27.17
N ASN A 33 7.06 -24.93 27.10
CA ASN A 33 7.45 -26.11 27.89
C ASN A 33 8.05 -25.80 29.29
N CYS A 34 8.06 -24.54 29.74
CA CYS A 34 8.71 -24.15 30.99
C CYS A 34 7.95 -24.63 32.24
N LEU A 35 8.59 -25.49 33.05
CA LEU A 35 8.06 -26.02 34.32
C LEU A 35 7.78 -24.97 35.42
N GLN A 36 8.06 -23.69 35.18
CA GLN A 36 7.75 -22.58 36.09
C GLN A 36 6.54 -21.74 35.63
N LEU A 37 6.08 -21.92 34.39
CA LEU A 37 4.97 -21.15 33.82
C LEU A 37 3.65 -21.39 34.59
N SER A 38 3.42 -22.64 35.01
CA SER A 38 2.25 -23.11 35.76
C SER A 38 2.39 -23.07 37.29
N LYS A 39 3.50 -22.58 37.83
CA LYS A 39 3.76 -22.54 39.29
C LYS A 39 3.36 -21.18 39.88
N SER A 40 2.94 -21.19 41.14
CA SER A 40 2.58 -19.97 41.89
C SER A 40 3.74 -19.00 42.13
N LYS A 41 4.99 -19.46 42.02
CA LYS A 41 6.21 -18.62 41.99
C LYS A 41 6.85 -18.67 40.60
N GLN A 42 6.27 -17.95 39.66
CA GLN A 42 6.83 -17.74 38.33
C GLN A 42 8.14 -16.93 38.42
N CYS A 43 9.09 -17.19 37.51
CA CYS A 43 10.25 -16.30 37.35
C CYS A 43 9.84 -15.01 36.61
N VAL A 44 10.71 -14.00 36.62
CA VAL A 44 10.44 -12.69 36.01
C VAL A 44 10.12 -12.80 34.52
N ASP A 45 10.81 -13.66 33.77
CA ASP A 45 10.60 -13.81 32.33
C ASP A 45 9.36 -14.64 31.99
N CYS A 46 8.98 -15.63 32.80
CA CYS A 46 7.67 -16.28 32.72
C CYS A 46 6.53 -15.25 32.86
N LYS A 47 6.66 -14.34 33.84
CA LYS A 47 5.67 -13.28 34.04
C LYS A 47 5.61 -12.33 32.83
N ARG A 48 6.78 -11.86 32.35
CA ARG A 48 6.86 -11.01 31.14
C ARG A 48 6.25 -11.68 29.90
N ARG A 49 6.48 -12.98 29.69
CA ARG A 49 5.86 -13.75 28.60
C ARG A 49 4.34 -13.73 28.70
N ILE A 50 3.78 -13.95 29.90
CA ILE A 50 2.31 -13.96 30.13
C ILE A 50 1.71 -12.55 29.96
N ASP A 51 2.36 -11.53 30.53
CA ASP A 51 1.95 -10.13 30.37
C ASP A 51 1.95 -9.74 28.87
N PHE A 52 3.01 -10.09 28.12
CA PHE A 52 3.13 -9.79 26.70
C PHE A 52 2.17 -10.61 25.82
N GLN A 53 1.95 -11.89 26.13
CA GLN A 53 0.93 -12.72 25.50
C GLN A 53 -0.45 -12.08 25.61
N THR A 54 -0.81 -11.65 26.83
CA THR A 54 -2.09 -11.00 27.10
C THR A 54 -2.25 -9.71 26.29
N LEU A 55 -1.19 -8.90 26.19
CA LEU A 55 -1.19 -7.68 25.39
C LEU A 55 -1.33 -7.96 23.88
N LEU A 56 -0.64 -8.98 23.35
CA LEU A 56 -0.78 -9.40 21.95
C LEU A 56 -2.18 -9.93 21.65
N GLU A 57 -2.73 -10.80 22.50
CA GLU A 57 -4.08 -11.34 22.34
C GLU A 57 -5.14 -10.22 22.34
N ILE A 58 -5.02 -9.22 23.23
CA ILE A 58 -5.92 -8.05 23.25
C ILE A 58 -5.79 -7.21 21.98
N ALA A 59 -4.57 -7.07 21.44
CA ALA A 59 -4.31 -6.18 20.30
C ALA A 59 -4.57 -6.83 18.93
N THR A 60 -4.63 -8.17 18.84
CA THR A 60 -4.65 -8.91 17.56
C THR A 60 -5.77 -9.94 17.44
N SER A 61 -6.30 -10.45 18.55
CA SER A 61 -7.29 -11.53 18.59
C SER A 61 -8.65 -11.02 19.08
N LYS A 62 -9.72 -11.78 18.79
CA LYS A 62 -11.09 -11.52 19.28
C LYS A 62 -11.61 -10.11 18.94
N THR A 63 -11.14 -9.52 17.84
CA THR A 63 -11.55 -8.17 17.44
C THR A 63 -13.07 -8.10 17.25
N HIS A 64 -13.72 -7.20 18.00
CA HIS A 64 -15.15 -6.99 17.93
C HIS A 64 -15.50 -6.02 16.81
N PHE A 65 -16.48 -6.38 15.98
CA PHE A 65 -17.03 -5.49 14.95
C PHE A 65 -18.54 -5.67 14.80
N SER A 66 -19.22 -4.66 14.27
CA SER A 66 -20.68 -4.68 14.06
C SER A 66 -21.02 -4.76 12.57
N PHE A 67 -21.95 -5.64 12.21
CA PHE A 67 -22.52 -5.76 10.87
C PHE A 67 -23.96 -6.28 10.97
N ASN A 68 -24.89 -5.79 10.14
CA ASN A 68 -26.31 -6.16 10.12
C ASN A 68 -26.98 -6.02 11.50
N ASN A 69 -26.63 -4.96 12.24
CA ASN A 69 -27.02 -4.72 13.64
C ASN A 69 -26.70 -5.90 14.60
N LYS A 70 -25.79 -6.78 14.20
CA LYS A 70 -25.25 -7.88 15.01
C LYS A 70 -23.78 -7.59 15.33
N ARG A 71 -23.38 -7.97 16.53
CA ARG A 71 -21.96 -7.95 16.94
C ARG A 71 -21.33 -9.28 16.57
N TYR A 72 -20.15 -9.21 15.97
CA TYR A 72 -19.32 -10.35 15.64
C TYR A 72 -18.01 -10.27 16.41
N VAL A 73 -17.38 -11.42 16.58
CA VAL A 73 -16.02 -11.58 17.08
C VAL A 73 -15.23 -12.19 15.93
N GLN A 74 -14.10 -11.58 15.55
CA GLN A 74 -13.15 -12.24 14.67
C GLN A 74 -12.44 -13.35 15.47
N HIS A 75 -12.72 -14.59 15.10
CA HIS A 75 -12.11 -15.78 15.70
C HIS A 75 -10.79 -16.15 15.01
N ASP A 76 -10.78 -16.11 13.68
CA ASP A 76 -9.65 -16.47 12.82
C ASP A 76 -9.16 -15.27 12.00
N GLY A 77 -7.87 -15.27 11.67
CA GLY A 77 -7.21 -14.13 11.04
C GLY A 77 -6.92 -12.99 12.01
N VAL A 78 -6.36 -11.93 11.44
CA VAL A 78 -6.16 -10.62 12.08
C VAL A 78 -7.03 -9.57 11.37
N ALA A 79 -7.49 -8.56 12.11
CA ALA A 79 -8.34 -7.52 11.53
C ALA A 79 -7.56 -6.65 10.53
N MET A 80 -8.01 -6.62 9.26
CA MET A 80 -7.43 -5.73 8.24
C MET A 80 -7.52 -4.27 8.69
N GLY A 81 -6.38 -3.57 8.67
CA GLY A 81 -6.26 -2.18 9.16
C GLY A 81 -5.92 -2.05 10.64
N ALA A 82 -5.86 -3.14 11.42
CA ALA A 82 -5.27 -3.10 12.75
C ALA A 82 -3.75 -2.83 12.64
N PRO A 83 -3.15 -1.96 13.49
CA PRO A 83 -1.74 -1.57 13.35
C PRO A 83 -0.73 -2.73 13.40
N LEU A 84 -1.06 -3.82 14.10
CA LEU A 84 -0.20 -5.01 14.22
C LEU A 84 -0.47 -6.07 13.15
N ALA A 85 -1.59 -6.02 12.43
CA ALA A 85 -1.95 -7.06 11.46
C ALA A 85 -0.89 -7.30 10.36
N PRO A 86 -0.25 -6.26 9.77
CA PRO A 86 0.87 -6.45 8.84
C PRO A 86 2.04 -7.22 9.45
N ILE A 87 2.40 -6.91 10.71
CA ILE A 87 3.55 -7.51 11.38
C ILE A 87 3.28 -8.97 11.74
N ILE A 88 2.09 -9.27 12.27
CA ILE A 88 1.69 -10.66 12.60
C ILE A 88 1.65 -11.52 11.34
N ALA A 89 1.08 -11.00 10.24
CA ALA A 89 1.05 -11.72 8.97
C ALA A 89 2.46 -11.97 8.39
N ASP A 90 3.34 -10.96 8.44
CA ASP A 90 4.72 -11.09 7.96
C ASP A 90 5.55 -12.09 8.77
N ILE A 91 5.39 -12.10 10.10
CA ILE A 91 6.05 -13.09 10.99
C ILE A 91 5.57 -14.51 10.68
N PHE A 92 4.26 -14.72 10.47
CA PHE A 92 3.73 -16.04 10.10
C PHE A 92 4.27 -16.50 8.75
N MET A 93 4.34 -15.61 7.76
CA MET A 93 4.92 -15.92 6.45
C MET A 93 6.42 -16.22 6.54
N ALA A 94 7.19 -15.46 7.33
CA ALA A 94 8.61 -15.75 7.56
C ALA A 94 8.84 -17.10 8.25
N TYR A 95 7.95 -17.50 9.17
CA TYR A 95 7.98 -18.84 9.78
C TYR A 95 7.69 -19.95 8.76
N LEU A 96 6.66 -19.77 7.92
CA LEU A 96 6.35 -20.69 6.81
C LEU A 96 7.53 -20.85 5.86
N GLU A 97 8.12 -19.73 5.42
CA GLU A 97 9.29 -19.71 4.54
C GLU A 97 10.47 -20.45 5.18
N THR A 98 10.82 -20.11 6.43
CA THR A 98 11.94 -20.74 7.15
C THR A 98 11.73 -22.25 7.34
N THR A 99 10.48 -22.70 7.55
CA THR A 99 10.18 -24.12 7.80
C THR A 99 10.19 -24.94 6.51
N LEU A 100 9.78 -24.37 5.37
CA LEU A 100 9.63 -25.08 4.11
C LEU A 100 10.80 -24.92 3.14
N MET A 101 11.72 -23.97 3.37
CA MET A 101 12.71 -23.58 2.35
C MET A 101 13.54 -24.76 1.81
N ASP A 102 14.01 -25.66 2.68
CA ASP A 102 14.81 -26.83 2.26
C ASP A 102 13.99 -27.80 1.37
N GLU A 103 12.71 -28.01 1.69
CA GLU A 103 11.81 -28.84 0.87
C GLU A 103 11.50 -28.14 -0.46
N LEU A 104 11.22 -26.84 -0.45
CA LEU A 104 10.99 -26.03 -1.66
C LEU A 104 12.22 -26.04 -2.60
N ILE A 105 13.43 -25.93 -2.05
CA ILE A 105 14.68 -26.04 -2.81
C ILE A 105 14.82 -27.45 -3.41
N SER A 106 14.49 -28.50 -2.65
CA SER A 106 14.53 -29.89 -3.14
C SER A 106 13.54 -30.14 -4.30
N LEU A 107 12.39 -29.45 -4.30
CA LEU A 107 11.41 -29.44 -5.39
C LEU A 107 11.82 -28.53 -6.57
N GLY A 108 12.97 -27.87 -6.48
CA GLY A 108 13.56 -27.09 -7.56
C GLY A 108 13.25 -25.60 -7.55
N VAL A 109 12.87 -25.01 -6.40
CA VAL A 109 12.93 -23.55 -6.21
C VAL A 109 14.39 -23.10 -6.16
N CYS A 110 14.74 -22.13 -7.00
CA CYS A 110 16.09 -21.56 -7.10
C CYS A 110 16.24 -20.25 -6.34
N GLU A 111 15.21 -19.39 -6.40
CA GLU A 111 15.15 -18.11 -5.69
C GLU A 111 13.70 -17.82 -5.29
N TRP A 112 13.53 -17.20 -4.12
CA TRP A 112 12.23 -16.85 -3.54
C TRP A 112 12.24 -15.41 -3.02
N HIS A 113 11.43 -14.54 -3.61
CA HIS A 113 11.32 -13.13 -3.23
C HIS A 113 9.88 -12.81 -2.84
N ARG A 114 9.61 -12.40 -1.59
CA ARG A 114 8.25 -12.08 -1.11
C ARG A 114 8.03 -10.58 -0.92
N TYR A 115 6.82 -10.13 -1.25
CA TYR A 115 6.29 -8.82 -0.91
C TYR A 115 4.91 -8.99 -0.25
N VAL A 116 4.87 -9.03 1.08
CA VAL A 116 3.67 -9.29 1.87
C VAL A 116 3.04 -10.65 1.55
N ASP A 117 2.02 -10.70 0.70
CA ASP A 117 1.24 -11.85 0.24
C ASP A 117 1.64 -12.34 -1.18
N ASP A 118 2.14 -11.45 -2.03
CA ASP A 118 2.67 -11.76 -3.36
C ASP A 118 4.11 -12.30 -3.28
N THR A 119 4.44 -13.38 -4.00
CA THR A 119 5.82 -13.87 -4.18
C THR A 119 6.23 -13.91 -5.64
N PHE A 120 7.54 -13.77 -5.90
CA PHE A 120 8.18 -13.87 -7.20
C PHE A 120 9.32 -14.88 -7.11
N VAL A 121 9.25 -15.93 -7.91
CA VAL A 121 10.02 -17.16 -7.70
C VAL A 121 10.65 -17.63 -9.00
N PHE A 122 11.92 -18.03 -8.93
CA PHE A 122 12.60 -18.78 -9.98
C PHE A 122 12.57 -20.26 -9.62
N ILE A 123 12.20 -21.08 -10.60
CA ILE A 123 12.13 -22.54 -10.48
C ILE A 123 12.90 -23.18 -11.63
N ASN A 124 13.46 -24.36 -11.39
CA ASN A 124 14.07 -25.20 -12.42
C ASN A 124 13.06 -25.53 -13.53
N PRO A 125 13.46 -25.58 -14.82
CA PRO A 125 12.54 -25.92 -15.92
C PRO A 125 11.85 -27.28 -15.80
N ASN A 126 12.46 -28.21 -15.07
CA ASN A 126 11.94 -29.57 -14.82
C ASN A 126 11.13 -29.67 -13.52
N ALA A 127 10.99 -28.60 -12.74
CA ALA A 127 10.24 -28.60 -11.48
C ALA A 127 8.73 -28.64 -11.74
N ASN A 128 8.01 -29.49 -11.02
CA ASN A 128 6.55 -29.52 -11.08
C ASN A 128 5.98 -28.51 -10.08
N VAL A 129 5.40 -27.43 -10.62
CA VAL A 129 4.74 -26.36 -9.86
C VAL A 129 3.65 -26.88 -8.93
N ASN A 130 2.95 -27.96 -9.29
CA ASN A 130 1.86 -28.50 -8.48
C ASN A 130 2.37 -29.16 -7.19
N ASP A 131 3.59 -29.70 -7.19
CA ASP A 131 4.18 -30.33 -6.01
C ASP A 131 4.61 -29.23 -5.02
N ILE A 132 5.24 -28.16 -5.53
CA ILE A 132 5.54 -26.93 -4.78
C ILE A 132 4.25 -26.32 -4.18
N LEU A 133 3.20 -26.18 -4.99
CA LEU A 133 1.90 -25.69 -4.53
C LEU A 133 1.28 -26.61 -3.45
N SER A 134 1.46 -27.93 -3.57
CA SER A 134 0.91 -28.90 -2.62
C SER A 134 1.59 -28.79 -1.26
N VAL A 135 2.93 -28.65 -1.21
CA VAL A 135 3.67 -28.38 0.03
C VAL A 135 3.21 -27.09 0.70
N LEU A 136 3.15 -25.98 -0.06
CA LEU A 136 2.67 -24.69 0.43
C LEU A 136 1.23 -24.76 0.99
N ASN A 137 0.35 -25.52 0.33
CA ASN A 137 -1.05 -25.69 0.74
C ASN A 137 -1.26 -26.72 1.86
N PHE A 138 -0.31 -27.62 2.10
CA PHE A 138 -0.36 -28.61 3.17
C PHE A 138 0.08 -28.03 4.53
N PHE A 139 1.00 -27.06 4.51
CA PHE A 139 1.64 -26.48 5.70
C PHE A 139 0.67 -26.06 6.82
N HIS A 140 -0.43 -25.37 6.49
CA HIS A 140 -1.41 -24.93 7.48
C HIS A 140 -2.84 -24.93 6.90
N PRO A 141 -3.86 -25.52 7.55
CA PRO A 141 -5.17 -25.77 6.92
C PRO A 141 -5.89 -24.55 6.30
N PRO A 142 -6.05 -23.39 6.99
CA PRO A 142 -6.63 -22.18 6.38
C PRO A 142 -5.68 -21.44 5.42
N MET A 143 -4.37 -21.70 5.47
CA MET A 143 -3.42 -21.02 4.58
C MET A 143 -3.44 -21.68 3.20
N LYS A 144 -3.72 -20.89 2.17
CA LYS A 144 -3.79 -21.38 0.79
C LYS A 144 -3.10 -20.41 -0.15
N PHE A 145 -2.40 -20.98 -1.11
CA PHE A 145 -1.70 -20.29 -2.18
C PHE A 145 -2.38 -20.59 -3.52
N THR A 146 -2.28 -19.65 -4.43
CA THR A 146 -2.47 -19.85 -5.87
C THR A 146 -1.21 -19.44 -6.60
N TYR A 147 -1.13 -19.66 -7.92
CA TYR A 147 0.01 -19.21 -8.70
C TYR A 147 -0.36 -18.70 -10.10
N LYS A 148 0.55 -17.90 -10.66
CA LYS A 148 0.58 -17.49 -12.06
C LYS A 148 1.91 -17.88 -12.66
N VAL A 149 1.88 -18.74 -13.67
CA VAL A 149 3.07 -19.07 -14.47
C VAL A 149 3.33 -17.95 -15.47
N GLU A 150 4.61 -17.68 -15.70
CA GLU A 150 5.07 -16.90 -16.84
C GLU A 150 4.46 -17.42 -18.16
N LYS A 151 3.97 -16.50 -18.99
CA LYS A 151 3.40 -16.79 -20.30
C LYS A 151 4.04 -15.89 -21.35
N ASP A 152 4.41 -16.44 -22.50
CA ASP A 152 5.01 -15.69 -23.62
C ASP A 152 6.30 -14.93 -23.24
N ASN A 153 7.07 -15.48 -22.28
CA ASN A 153 8.23 -14.87 -21.59
C ASN A 153 7.90 -13.70 -20.65
N GLU A 154 6.63 -13.49 -20.29
CA GLU A 154 6.17 -12.38 -19.48
C GLU A 154 5.53 -12.86 -18.17
N LEU A 155 5.78 -12.16 -17.06
CA LEU A 155 5.11 -12.37 -15.78
C LEU A 155 4.73 -11.03 -15.14
N GLU A 156 3.51 -10.96 -14.63
CA GLU A 156 2.96 -9.82 -13.91
C GLU A 156 3.28 -9.95 -12.41
N PHE A 157 3.91 -8.94 -11.81
CA PHE A 157 4.19 -8.88 -10.38
C PHE A 157 3.96 -7.46 -9.84
N LEU A 158 3.02 -7.30 -8.92
CA LEU A 158 2.57 -5.99 -8.40
C LEU A 158 2.16 -5.01 -9.53
N GLU A 159 2.88 -3.89 -9.69
CA GLU A 159 2.71 -2.91 -10.78
C GLU A 159 3.76 -3.08 -11.91
N VAL A 160 4.53 -4.18 -11.90
CA VAL A 160 5.62 -4.44 -12.85
C VAL A 160 5.25 -5.61 -13.77
N LYS A 161 5.51 -5.43 -15.06
CA LYS A 161 5.55 -6.52 -16.04
C LYS A 161 7.01 -6.88 -16.25
N VAL A 162 7.40 -8.08 -15.85
CA VAL A 162 8.74 -8.64 -16.03
C VAL A 162 8.75 -9.45 -17.33
N ILE A 163 9.70 -9.15 -18.21
CA ILE A 163 9.86 -9.76 -19.53
C ILE A 163 11.23 -10.44 -19.53
N ARG A 164 11.27 -11.76 -19.68
CA ARG A 164 12.53 -12.50 -19.88
C ARG A 164 12.99 -12.31 -21.31
N ILE A 165 14.27 -12.01 -21.50
CA ILE A 165 14.96 -11.96 -22.80
C ILE A 165 15.92 -13.15 -22.87
N PRO A 166 15.50 -14.32 -23.41
CA PRO A 166 16.30 -15.55 -23.37
C PRO A 166 17.65 -15.41 -24.05
N GLU A 167 17.73 -14.66 -25.15
CA GLU A 167 18.92 -14.48 -25.99
C GLU A 167 20.03 -13.69 -25.30
N ARG A 168 19.68 -12.90 -24.26
CA ARG A 168 20.60 -12.09 -23.46
C ARG A 168 20.79 -12.61 -22.04
N HIS A 169 20.00 -13.60 -21.62
CA HIS A 169 19.86 -14.03 -20.23
C HIS A 169 19.55 -12.86 -19.25
N THR A 170 18.78 -11.87 -19.70
CA THR A 170 18.40 -10.68 -18.91
C THR A 170 16.89 -10.60 -18.70
N LEU A 171 16.49 -9.84 -17.69
CA LEU A 171 15.11 -9.41 -17.49
C LEU A 171 14.97 -7.94 -17.90
N GLU A 172 13.93 -7.65 -18.67
CA GLU A 172 13.46 -6.29 -18.92
C GLU A 172 12.17 -6.05 -18.13
N THR A 173 11.95 -4.83 -17.65
CA THR A 173 10.79 -4.45 -16.84
C THR A 173 10.06 -3.27 -17.47
N THR A 174 8.73 -3.30 -17.39
CA THR A 174 7.85 -2.19 -17.79
C THR A 174 6.64 -2.10 -16.87
N ILE A 175 5.81 -1.07 -17.01
CA ILE A 175 4.64 -0.86 -16.14
C ILE A 175 3.51 -1.82 -16.51
N TYR A 176 3.09 -2.61 -15.53
CA TYR A 176 1.87 -3.39 -15.63
C TYR A 176 0.63 -2.55 -15.26
N ARG A 177 -0.48 -2.78 -15.97
CA ARG A 177 -1.79 -2.20 -15.71
C ARG A 177 -2.80 -3.33 -15.71
N LYS A 178 -3.46 -3.57 -14.57
CA LYS A 178 -4.56 -4.55 -14.47
C LYS A 178 -5.66 -4.23 -15.49
N PRO A 179 -6.39 -5.20 -16.06
CA PRO A 179 -7.48 -4.96 -17.02
C PRO A 179 -8.59 -4.02 -16.52
N THR A 180 -8.72 -3.86 -15.20
CA THR A 180 -9.65 -2.93 -14.54
C THR A 180 -9.16 -1.47 -14.50
N PHE A 181 -7.94 -1.17 -14.95
CA PHE A 181 -7.39 0.17 -14.98
C PHE A 181 -8.02 1.01 -16.11
N THR A 182 -8.91 1.94 -15.73
CA THR A 182 -9.67 2.77 -16.67
C THR A 182 -8.89 3.95 -17.26
N GLY A 183 -7.68 4.24 -16.78
CA GLY A 183 -6.95 5.46 -17.13
C GLY A 183 -7.55 6.76 -16.54
N LEU A 184 -8.51 6.66 -15.62
CA LEU A 184 -9.09 7.84 -14.97
C LEU A 184 -8.07 8.46 -14.00
N ILE A 185 -7.75 9.73 -14.22
CA ILE A 185 -6.99 10.57 -13.28
C ILE A 185 -7.80 11.83 -12.95
N THR A 186 -7.27 12.72 -12.12
CA THR A 186 -7.89 14.03 -11.87
C THR A 186 -8.04 14.78 -13.20
N ASN A 187 -9.27 14.98 -13.68
CA ASN A 187 -9.53 15.67 -14.95
C ASN A 187 -8.96 17.12 -14.93
N TRP A 188 -8.46 17.59 -16.07
CA TRP A 188 -7.85 18.90 -16.20
C TRP A 188 -8.79 20.05 -15.80
N ASN A 189 -10.10 19.90 -16.00
CA ASN A 189 -11.10 20.92 -15.70
C ASN A 189 -11.61 20.89 -14.25
N SER A 190 -11.26 19.88 -13.45
CA SER A 190 -11.69 19.75 -12.05
C SER A 190 -11.32 20.95 -11.17
N TYR A 191 -12.17 21.30 -10.20
CA TYR A 191 -11.94 22.41 -9.26
C TYR A 191 -10.95 22.03 -8.14
N VAL A 192 -9.71 21.77 -8.53
CA VAL A 192 -8.61 21.43 -7.60
C VAL A 192 -7.33 22.21 -7.97
N PRO A 193 -6.40 22.42 -7.02
CA PRO A 193 -5.15 23.11 -7.30
C PRO A 193 -4.35 22.45 -8.42
N ILE A 194 -3.67 23.28 -9.21
CA ILE A 194 -2.91 22.84 -10.39
C ILE A 194 -1.78 21.87 -10.02
N GLU A 195 -1.29 21.97 -8.78
CA GLU A 195 -0.28 21.12 -8.17
C GLU A 195 -0.72 19.64 -8.15
N TYR A 196 -2.00 19.33 -7.89
CA TYR A 196 -2.52 17.96 -7.90
C TYR A 196 -2.57 17.38 -9.32
N LYS A 197 -3.00 18.18 -10.30
CA LYS A 197 -3.04 17.80 -11.72
C LYS A 197 -1.64 17.52 -12.26
N LYS A 198 -0.69 18.42 -11.96
CA LYS A 198 0.73 18.21 -12.25
C LYS A 198 1.26 16.96 -11.56
N SER A 199 0.88 16.74 -10.29
CA SER A 199 1.26 15.56 -9.52
C SER A 199 0.93 14.26 -10.27
N SER A 200 -0.31 14.10 -10.76
CA SER A 200 -0.75 12.92 -11.53
C SER A 200 0.16 12.58 -12.72
N ILE A 201 0.56 13.58 -13.51
CA ILE A 201 1.50 13.35 -14.63
C ILE A 201 2.91 13.04 -14.10
N THR A 202 3.38 13.80 -13.12
CA THR A 202 4.74 13.62 -12.60
C THR A 202 4.95 12.31 -11.86
N SER A 203 3.96 11.78 -11.16
CA SER A 203 4.04 10.50 -10.44
C SER A 203 4.06 9.32 -11.41
N MET A 204 3.20 9.34 -12.45
CA MET A 204 3.28 8.36 -13.54
C MET A 204 4.64 8.40 -14.24
N THR A 205 5.17 9.61 -14.48
CA THR A 205 6.50 9.77 -15.10
C THR A 205 7.63 9.25 -14.18
N ASP A 206 7.61 9.59 -12.89
CA ASP A 206 8.58 9.09 -11.90
C ASP A 206 8.53 7.56 -11.77
N ARG A 207 7.33 6.97 -11.90
CA ARG A 207 7.12 5.52 -11.91
C ARG A 207 7.70 4.90 -13.17
N ALA A 208 7.44 5.48 -14.35
CA ALA A 208 7.98 5.03 -15.63
C ALA A 208 9.52 5.02 -15.62
N LEU A 209 10.13 6.11 -15.15
CA LEU A 209 11.59 6.27 -14.99
C LEU A 209 12.22 5.28 -14.00
N ARG A 210 11.44 4.73 -13.05
CA ARG A 210 11.92 3.75 -12.07
C ARG A 210 11.77 2.31 -12.55
N ILE A 211 10.67 2.01 -13.25
CA ILE A 211 10.29 0.64 -13.61
C ILE A 211 10.76 0.25 -15.01
N CYS A 212 10.82 1.18 -15.98
CA CYS A 212 11.19 0.83 -17.35
C CYS A 212 12.70 0.59 -17.46
N SER A 213 13.11 -0.64 -17.77
CA SER A 213 14.52 -1.04 -17.88
C SER A 213 15.22 -0.51 -19.14
N THR A 214 14.48 -0.36 -20.25
CA THR A 214 15.04 0.09 -21.53
C THR A 214 14.39 1.38 -22.04
N TYR A 215 15.14 2.14 -22.83
CA TYR A 215 14.66 3.39 -23.40
C TYR A 215 13.45 3.19 -24.34
N GLN A 216 13.36 2.04 -25.01
CA GLN A 216 12.24 1.69 -25.86
C GLN A 216 10.96 1.45 -25.04
N LEU A 217 11.04 0.69 -23.94
CA LEU A 217 9.92 0.51 -23.01
C LEU A 217 9.51 1.83 -22.35
N LEU A 218 10.48 2.65 -21.93
CA LEU A 218 10.24 3.98 -21.37
C LEU A 218 9.54 4.93 -22.35
N SER A 219 9.94 4.92 -23.62
CA SER A 219 9.32 5.73 -24.69
C SER A 219 7.86 5.32 -24.93
N THR A 220 7.60 4.01 -24.99
CA THR A 220 6.24 3.45 -25.08
C THR A 220 5.39 3.89 -23.89
N GLU A 221 5.93 3.80 -22.66
CA GLU A 221 5.23 4.21 -21.45
C GLU A 221 4.95 5.72 -21.41
N PHE A 222 5.88 6.58 -21.87
CA PHE A 222 5.62 8.01 -22.03
C PHE A 222 4.48 8.29 -23.02
N ASN A 223 4.33 7.48 -24.08
CA ASN A 223 3.22 7.61 -25.02
C ASN A 223 1.88 7.18 -24.39
N GLU A 224 1.86 6.14 -23.57
CA GLU A 224 0.66 5.78 -22.79
C GLU A 224 0.32 6.85 -21.73
N ILE A 225 1.31 7.48 -21.08
CA ILE A 225 1.07 8.63 -20.18
C ILE A 225 0.44 9.80 -20.95
N ARG A 226 0.93 10.14 -22.16
CA ARG A 226 0.32 11.17 -23.02
C ARG A 226 -1.12 10.85 -23.39
N LYS A 227 -1.40 9.59 -23.74
CA LYS A 227 -2.74 9.10 -24.09
C LYS A 227 -3.70 9.18 -22.90
N ILE A 228 -3.29 8.71 -21.72
CA ILE A 228 -4.04 8.86 -20.46
C ILE A 228 -4.31 10.34 -20.18
N ALA A 229 -3.30 11.20 -20.27
CA ALA A 229 -3.46 12.63 -20.02
C ALA A 229 -4.44 13.29 -21.01
N LYS A 230 -4.36 12.95 -22.30
CA LYS A 230 -5.28 13.43 -23.35
C LYS A 230 -6.73 13.00 -23.10
N LEU A 231 -6.96 11.78 -22.64
CA LEU A 231 -8.30 11.28 -22.25
C LEU A 231 -8.87 11.99 -21.00
N ASN A 232 -8.05 12.72 -20.25
CA ASN A 232 -8.43 13.48 -19.06
C ASN A 232 -8.31 15.00 -19.28
N ASP A 233 -8.38 15.46 -20.54
CA ASP A 233 -8.35 16.86 -21.00
C ASP A 233 -7.04 17.66 -20.73
N TYR A 234 -5.92 16.99 -20.45
CA TYR A 234 -4.66 17.70 -20.18
C TYR A 234 -4.07 18.36 -21.44
N PRO A 235 -3.60 19.62 -21.36
CA PRO A 235 -2.86 20.25 -22.43
C PRO A 235 -1.55 19.51 -22.76
N THR A 236 -1.42 19.02 -23.99
CA THR A 236 -0.26 18.23 -24.46
C THR A 236 1.08 18.89 -24.13
N SER A 237 1.20 20.20 -24.38
CA SER A 237 2.42 20.97 -24.10
C SER A 237 2.82 20.97 -22.63
N MET A 238 1.85 20.95 -21.70
CA MET A 238 2.13 20.81 -20.27
C MET A 238 2.62 19.40 -19.95
N VAL A 239 1.98 18.36 -20.52
CA VAL A 239 2.37 16.96 -20.30
C VAL A 239 3.81 16.73 -20.77
N ASP A 240 4.15 17.16 -21.98
CA ASP A 240 5.51 17.03 -22.53
C ASP A 240 6.55 17.83 -21.73
N THR A 241 6.19 19.03 -21.27
CA THR A 241 7.06 19.85 -20.40
C THR A 241 7.33 19.12 -19.07
N LEU A 242 6.31 18.52 -18.45
CA LEU A 242 6.47 17.78 -17.20
C LEU A 242 7.31 16.50 -17.39
N ILE A 243 7.06 15.74 -18.47
CA ILE A 243 7.84 14.56 -18.82
C ILE A 243 9.31 14.95 -19.05
N GLY A 244 9.57 15.98 -19.86
CA GLY A 244 10.91 16.50 -20.15
C GLY A 244 11.66 16.96 -18.89
N ILE A 245 11.01 17.74 -18.01
CA ILE A 245 11.61 18.17 -16.73
C ILE A 245 12.01 16.97 -15.86
N LYS A 246 11.19 15.92 -15.81
CA LYS A 246 11.46 14.72 -15.02
C LYS A 246 12.56 13.86 -15.63
N PHE A 247 12.50 13.61 -16.93
CA PHE A 247 13.52 12.85 -17.66
C PHE A 247 14.90 13.52 -17.58
N SER A 248 15.00 14.84 -17.77
CA SER A 248 16.25 15.57 -17.62
C SER A 248 16.80 15.51 -16.19
N LYS A 249 15.94 15.62 -15.16
CA LYS A 249 16.37 15.47 -13.76
C LYS A 249 16.88 14.06 -13.45
N TYR A 250 16.22 13.04 -14.00
CA TYR A 250 16.64 11.64 -13.85
C TYR A 250 18.01 11.39 -14.51
N ARG A 251 18.18 11.84 -15.77
CA ARG A 251 19.44 11.72 -16.50
C ARG A 251 20.59 12.42 -15.78
N ASN A 252 20.38 13.65 -15.32
CA ASN A 252 21.40 14.39 -14.57
C ASN A 252 21.78 13.66 -13.28
N LYS A 253 20.80 13.09 -12.55
CA LYS A 253 21.07 12.31 -11.33
C LYS A 253 21.90 11.06 -11.59
N GLN A 254 21.74 10.39 -12.74
CA GLN A 254 22.58 9.24 -13.10
C GLN A 254 24.01 9.63 -13.52
N GLN A 255 24.23 10.87 -13.94
CA GLN A 255 25.57 11.37 -14.30
C GLN A 255 26.34 11.91 -13.08
N SER A 256 25.64 12.41 -12.07
CA SER A 256 26.22 12.83 -10.78
C SER A 256 26.28 11.65 -9.79
N ASN A 257 27.40 10.94 -9.74
CA ASN A 257 27.66 9.92 -8.70
C ASN A 257 27.92 10.51 -7.30
N GLU A 258 28.14 11.82 -7.19
CA GLU A 258 28.21 12.47 -5.89
C GLU A 258 26.80 12.52 -5.24
N PRO A 259 26.68 12.23 -3.94
CA PRO A 259 25.46 12.56 -3.22
C PRO A 259 25.29 14.07 -3.32
N THR A 260 24.20 14.54 -3.92
CA THR A 260 23.83 15.95 -3.83
C THR A 260 23.60 16.27 -2.36
N THR A 261 24.64 16.74 -1.68
CA THR A 261 24.54 17.63 -0.54
C THR A 261 23.60 18.73 -0.99
N LYS A 262 22.36 18.66 -0.50
CA LYS A 262 21.51 19.84 -0.50
C LYS A 262 22.25 20.82 0.38
N ASN A 263 23.00 21.73 -0.23
CA ASN A 263 23.44 22.96 0.39
C ASN A 263 22.21 23.82 0.63
N SER A 264 21.33 23.35 1.51
CA SER A 264 20.32 24.15 2.18
C SER A 264 21.05 25.00 3.21
N ASN A 265 21.82 25.97 2.72
CA ASN A 265 22.15 27.21 3.44
C ASN A 265 20.89 28.08 3.59
N ASP A 266 19.73 27.44 3.68
CA ASP A 266 18.42 28.04 3.92
C ASP A 266 18.04 27.70 5.36
N ASN A 267 18.74 28.34 6.31
CA ASN A 267 18.47 28.25 7.75
C ASN A 267 17.12 28.87 8.16
N ARG A 268 16.25 29.23 7.20
CA ARG A 268 14.94 29.81 7.49
C ARG A 268 14.01 28.76 8.09
N GLN A 269 13.31 29.15 9.15
CA GLN A 269 12.28 28.32 9.76
C GLN A 269 11.13 28.12 8.76
N ILE A 270 10.88 26.87 8.40
CA ILE A 270 9.81 26.51 7.45
C ILE A 270 8.49 26.42 8.22
N ILE A 271 7.49 27.19 7.77
CA ILE A 271 6.12 27.12 8.30
C ILE A 271 5.19 26.63 7.20
N TYR A 272 4.36 25.63 7.51
CA TYR A 272 3.34 25.13 6.61
C TYR A 272 1.99 25.76 6.95
N VAL A 273 1.32 26.33 5.95
CA VAL A 273 0.01 26.97 6.11
C VAL A 273 -1.00 26.29 5.21
N GLU A 274 -2.08 25.80 5.82
CA GLU A 274 -3.24 25.27 5.11
C GLU A 274 -4.15 26.41 4.65
N ILE A 275 -4.61 26.39 3.40
CA ILE A 275 -5.63 27.31 2.91
C ILE A 275 -6.64 26.60 1.99
N PRO A 276 -7.92 27.00 1.99
CA PRO A 276 -8.89 26.49 1.02
C PRO A 276 -8.53 26.94 -0.40
N TYR A 277 -8.81 26.09 -1.39
CA TYR A 277 -8.63 26.40 -2.80
C TYR A 277 -9.85 27.10 -3.40
N VAL A 278 -9.62 28.34 -3.82
CA VAL A 278 -10.56 29.24 -4.50
C VAL A 278 -9.76 29.94 -5.61
N LYS A 279 -9.45 29.18 -6.67
CA LYS A 279 -8.73 29.58 -7.91
C LYS A 279 -7.75 30.76 -7.74
N THR A 280 -8.18 31.97 -8.15
CA THR A 280 -7.39 33.20 -8.18
C THR A 280 -7.14 33.75 -6.79
N THR A 281 -8.17 33.83 -5.94
CA THR A 281 -8.09 34.32 -4.55
C THR A 281 -7.03 33.58 -3.74
N THR A 282 -6.99 32.26 -3.80
CA THR A 282 -5.95 31.45 -3.12
C THR A 282 -4.57 31.72 -3.69
N SER A 283 -4.45 31.85 -5.01
CA SER A 283 -3.17 32.11 -5.68
C SER A 283 -2.61 33.50 -5.35
N GLU A 284 -3.48 34.50 -5.22
CA GLU A 284 -3.13 35.85 -4.83
C GLU A 284 -2.82 35.94 -3.33
N LEU A 285 -3.60 35.28 -2.47
CA LEU A 285 -3.33 35.18 -1.03
C LEU A 285 -1.95 34.58 -0.78
N LYS A 286 -1.61 33.44 -1.42
CA LYS A 286 -0.25 32.85 -1.37
C LYS A 286 0.82 33.90 -1.68
N LYS A 287 0.71 34.60 -2.81
CA LYS A 287 1.69 35.62 -3.25
C LYS A 287 1.81 36.78 -2.26
N ARG A 288 0.68 37.37 -1.84
CA ARG A 288 0.65 38.50 -0.90
C ARG A 288 1.24 38.10 0.46
N THR A 289 0.84 36.96 1.01
CA THR A 289 1.37 36.49 2.30
C THR A 289 2.84 36.11 2.22
N GLN A 290 3.32 35.51 1.13
CA GLN A 290 4.75 35.26 0.91
C GLN A 290 5.56 36.56 0.84
N HIS A 291 5.07 37.57 0.10
CA HIS A 291 5.72 38.88 0.01
C HIS A 291 5.78 39.59 1.38
N LEU A 292 4.67 39.58 2.13
CA LEU A 292 4.62 40.14 3.48
C LEU A 292 5.55 39.39 4.46
N ALA A 293 5.59 38.06 4.38
CA ALA A 293 6.50 37.25 5.19
C ALA A 293 7.96 37.59 4.91
N CYS A 294 8.37 37.64 3.64
CA CYS A 294 9.74 38.04 3.27
C CYS A 294 10.10 39.46 3.74
N LYS A 295 9.12 40.36 3.88
CA LYS A 295 9.35 41.75 4.36
C LYS A 295 9.40 41.85 5.89
N LEU A 296 8.55 41.11 6.61
CA LEU A 296 8.40 41.22 8.07
C LEU A 296 9.28 40.24 8.86
N ARG A 297 9.51 39.05 8.29
CA ARG A 297 10.26 37.94 8.89
C ARG A 297 11.05 37.20 7.80
N PRO A 298 12.19 37.77 7.34
CA PRO A 298 13.03 37.17 6.31
C PRO A 298 13.58 35.78 6.70
N ASP A 299 13.61 35.49 7.99
CA ASP A 299 13.95 34.21 8.62
C ASP A 299 12.87 33.11 8.44
N LEU A 300 11.68 33.44 7.92
CA LEU A 300 10.62 32.48 7.67
C LEU A 300 10.52 32.07 6.19
N ASN A 301 10.29 30.78 5.95
CA ASN A 301 9.98 30.22 4.63
C ASN A 301 8.57 29.61 4.65
N ILE A 302 7.55 30.40 4.29
CA ILE A 302 6.16 29.97 4.34
C ILE A 302 5.78 29.15 3.10
N LYS A 303 5.42 27.89 3.34
CA LYS A 303 4.94 26.93 2.34
C LYS A 303 3.44 26.73 2.47
N PHE A 304 2.71 27.00 1.40
CA PHE A 304 1.26 26.85 1.37
C PHE A 304 0.86 25.52 0.73
N PHE A 305 0.00 24.76 1.42
CA PHE A 305 -0.73 23.66 0.81
C PHE A 305 -2.21 24.03 0.71
N SER A 306 -2.83 23.71 -0.42
CA SER A 306 -4.21 24.07 -0.69
C SER A 306 -5.07 22.82 -0.72
N LYS A 307 -6.06 22.72 0.15
CA LYS A 307 -7.10 21.68 0.01
C LYS A 307 -8.17 22.17 -0.96
N PRO A 308 -8.83 21.27 -1.73
CA PRO A 308 -10.10 21.60 -2.38
C PRO A 308 -11.08 22.23 -1.39
N PRO A 309 -12.03 23.07 -1.83
CA PRO A 309 -13.06 23.57 -0.92
C PRO A 309 -13.78 22.38 -0.27
N PRO A 310 -14.26 22.53 0.99
CA PRO A 310 -14.99 21.46 1.65
C PRO A 310 -16.13 20.96 0.77
N ASN A 311 -16.33 19.64 0.74
CA ASN A 311 -17.42 19.06 -0.04
C ASN A 311 -18.76 19.61 0.45
N THR A 312 -19.80 19.56 -0.38
CA THR A 312 -21.13 20.11 -0.04
C THR A 312 -21.68 19.59 1.28
N ASN A 313 -21.35 18.34 1.64
CA ASN A 313 -21.68 17.71 2.92
C ASN A 313 -21.09 18.41 4.17
N THR A 314 -20.09 19.29 4.00
CA THR A 314 -19.51 20.08 5.10
C THR A 314 -20.31 21.36 5.38
N TYR A 315 -20.97 21.93 4.36
CA TYR A 315 -21.77 23.16 4.46
C TYR A 315 -23.26 22.85 4.66
N PHE A 316 -23.73 21.84 3.92
CA PHE A 316 -25.05 21.25 4.07
C PHE A 316 -24.84 19.88 4.68
N GLN A 317 -24.80 19.83 6.01
CA GLN A 317 -24.94 18.56 6.72
C GLN A 317 -26.30 17.97 6.31
N SER A 318 -26.26 17.02 5.38
CA SER A 318 -27.44 16.33 4.84
C SER A 318 -28.00 15.27 5.80
N LYS A 319 -27.65 15.42 7.08
CA LYS A 319 -27.81 14.50 8.21
C LYS A 319 -27.89 15.37 9.45
N ASP A 320 -28.84 15.07 10.33
CA ASP A 320 -28.94 15.78 11.61
C ASP A 320 -27.67 15.56 12.45
N PRO A 321 -27.28 16.53 13.31
CA PRO A 321 -26.11 16.39 14.17
C PRO A 321 -26.32 15.27 15.20
N ILE A 322 -25.72 14.11 14.93
CA ILE A 322 -25.76 12.93 15.80
C ILE A 322 -24.99 13.20 17.10
N THR A 323 -25.59 12.84 18.23
CA THR A 323 -24.97 12.99 19.56
C THR A 323 -23.70 12.16 19.71
N LYS A 324 -22.72 12.66 20.48
CA LYS A 324 -21.37 12.08 20.59
C LYS A 324 -21.31 10.59 20.97
N HIS A 325 -22.33 10.07 21.65
CA HIS A 325 -22.44 8.65 22.03
C HIS A 325 -22.88 7.72 20.88
N MET A 326 -23.19 8.25 19.69
CA MET A 326 -23.56 7.52 18.47
C MET A 326 -22.56 7.73 17.31
N LEU A 327 -21.40 8.36 17.55
CA LEU A 327 -20.42 8.71 16.50
C LEU A 327 -19.37 7.62 16.20
N SER A 328 -19.77 6.35 16.23
CA SER A 328 -18.95 5.19 15.81
C SER A 328 -19.78 4.23 14.96
N ASP A 329 -19.15 3.61 13.96
CA ASP A 329 -19.71 2.57 13.08
C ASP A 329 -20.97 2.95 12.28
N VAL A 330 -20.88 3.96 11.39
CA VAL A 330 -22.02 4.40 10.55
C VAL A 330 -21.74 4.34 9.04
N VAL A 331 -22.63 3.68 8.29
CA VAL A 331 -22.59 3.48 6.83
C VAL A 331 -23.76 4.22 6.16
N TYR A 332 -23.59 4.67 4.92
CA TYR A 332 -24.60 5.44 4.19
C TYR A 332 -25.15 4.70 2.98
N SER A 333 -26.47 4.87 2.75
CA SER A 333 -27.13 4.41 1.52
C SER A 333 -28.03 5.50 0.94
N VAL A 334 -28.16 5.51 -0.40
CA VAL A 334 -28.98 6.44 -1.17
C VAL A 334 -29.83 5.65 -2.15
N LYS A 335 -31.15 5.80 -2.06
CA LYS A 335 -32.09 5.21 -3.02
C LYS A 335 -32.33 6.19 -4.17
N CYS A 336 -32.02 5.79 -5.40
CA CYS A 336 -32.34 6.56 -6.59
C CYS A 336 -33.86 6.60 -6.79
N LYS A 337 -34.41 7.80 -6.98
CA LYS A 337 -35.86 7.99 -7.15
C LYS A 337 -36.37 7.50 -8.50
N ASP A 338 -35.53 7.57 -9.54
CA ASP A 338 -35.96 7.33 -10.93
C ASP A 338 -35.93 5.84 -11.30
N CYS A 339 -35.00 5.06 -10.75
CA CYS A 339 -34.86 3.62 -11.03
C CYS A 339 -35.05 2.72 -9.80
N GLY A 340 -35.30 3.28 -8.61
CA GLY A 340 -35.54 2.53 -7.38
C GLY A 340 -34.33 1.80 -6.78
N GLN A 341 -33.19 1.75 -7.49
CA GLN A 341 -31.96 1.09 -7.02
C GLN A 341 -31.35 1.80 -5.81
N LEU A 342 -30.67 1.04 -4.96
CA LEU A 342 -30.15 1.48 -3.67
C LEU A 342 -28.62 1.36 -3.66
N TYR A 343 -27.94 2.50 -3.65
CA TYR A 343 -26.48 2.59 -3.71
C TYR A 343 -25.92 2.82 -2.31
N SER A 344 -25.01 1.96 -1.86
CA SER A 344 -24.41 2.02 -0.52
C SER A 344 -22.90 2.20 -0.63
N THR A 345 -22.36 3.16 0.12
CA THR A 345 -20.92 3.43 0.20
C THR A 345 -20.45 3.23 1.64
N GLY A 346 -19.55 2.26 1.80
CA GLY A 346 -19.30 1.58 3.06
C GLY A 346 -19.92 0.18 3.00
N GLN A 347 -19.10 -0.86 3.17
CA GLN A 347 -19.61 -2.20 3.39
C GLN A 347 -20.36 -2.25 4.72
N ASN A 348 -21.29 -3.20 4.82
CA ASN A 348 -21.94 -3.66 6.05
C ASN A 348 -23.15 -2.82 6.55
N TYR A 349 -24.35 -3.25 6.12
CA TYR A 349 -25.68 -2.77 6.56
C TYR A 349 -25.98 -3.12 8.06
N ARG A 350 -27.20 -3.16 8.68
CA ARG A 350 -28.63 -3.13 8.27
C ARG A 350 -29.54 -2.98 9.51
N THR A 351 -30.48 -2.04 9.44
CA THR A 351 -31.86 -2.07 10.00
C THR A 351 -32.13 -2.68 11.39
N THR A 352 -32.55 -1.83 12.32
CA THR A 352 -33.98 -1.44 12.44
C THR A 352 -34.05 0.07 12.48
#